data_AF-A0A8K0AI78-F1
#
_entry.id   AF-A0A8K0AI78-F1
#
_cell.length_a   1.000
_cell.length_b   1.000
_cell.length_c   1.000
_cell.angle_alpha   90.00
_cell.angle_beta   90.00
_cell.angle_gamma   90.00
#
_symmetry.space_group_name_H-M   'P 1'
#
loop_
_entity.id
_entity.type
_entity.pdbx_description
1 polymer ?
#
loop_
_entity_poly.entity_id
_entity_poly.type
_entity_poly.pdbx_seq_one_letter_code
_entity_poly.pdbx_strand_id
1 'polypeptide(L)' 'MGFFGKNDAWRNHPKLNGNFRFAFPGFGLGVGLFLVYVAYDQIAERTHARFGSKKHH' A
#
# COMPACT_ATOMS: atom_id res chain seq x y z
N MET A 1 30.26 -12.73 25.93
CA MET A 1 30.12 -11.56 25.02
C MET A 1 31.44 -11.39 24.28
N GLY A 2 31.46 -11.62 22.98
CA GLY A 2 32.70 -11.66 22.19
C GLY A 2 33.40 -10.30 22.11
N PHE A 3 34.73 -10.32 21.99
CA PHE A 3 35.62 -9.16 21.95
C PHE A 3 35.25 -8.10 20.89
N PHE A 4 34.47 -8.45 19.86
CA PHE A 4 34.03 -7.55 18.79
C PHE A 4 32.75 -6.74 19.10
N GLY A 5 32.02 -7.05 20.17
CA GLY A 5 30.72 -6.41 20.45
C GLY A 5 30.81 -4.90 20.70
N LYS A 6 31.97 -4.39 21.17
CA LYS A 6 32.19 -2.95 21.38
C LYS A 6 32.55 -2.22 20.08
N ASN A 7 33.15 -2.93 19.13
CA ASN A 7 33.46 -2.44 17.79
C ASN A 7 32.23 -2.45 16.87
N ASP A 8 31.23 -3.30 17.11
CA ASP A 8 29.98 -3.33 16.33
C ASP A 8 28.89 -2.39 16.88
N ALA A 9 29.15 -1.66 17.96
CA ALA A 9 28.20 -0.73 18.57
C ALA A 9 27.80 0.41 17.63
N TRP A 10 28.70 0.88 16.75
CA TRP A 10 28.38 1.91 15.75
C TRP A 10 27.43 1.41 14.66
N ARG A 11 27.40 0.10 14.40
CA ARG A 11 26.50 -0.53 13.41
C ARG A 11 25.08 -0.64 13.94
N ASN A 12 24.93 -0.71 15.26
CA ASN A 12 23.65 -0.69 15.96
C ASN A 12 23.08 0.73 16.11
N HIS A 13 23.27 1.57 15.09
CA HIS A 13 22.72 2.92 15.11
C HIS A 13 21.19 2.88 14.93
N PRO A 14 20.40 3.66 15.71
CA PRO A 14 18.94 3.66 15.63
C PRO A 14 18.37 3.95 14.23
N LYS A 15 19.15 4.65 13.39
CA LYS A 15 18.77 4.98 12.00
C LYS A 15 18.94 3.79 11.02
N LEU A 16 19.71 2.77 11.40
CA LEU A 16 20.00 1.58 10.57
C LEU A 16 19.20 0.35 11.02
N ASN A 17 18.78 0.30 12.29
CA ASN A 17 17.96 -0.78 12.83
C ASN A 17 16.45 -0.46 12.71
N GLY A 18 15.69 -1.33 12.05
CA GLY A 18 14.21 -1.29 12.11
C GLY A 18 13.50 -0.45 11.05
N ASN A 19 14.09 -0.25 9.86
CA ASN A 19 13.50 0.57 8.78
C ASN A 19 12.34 -0.11 8.00
N PHE A 20 11.55 -1.00 8.63
CA PHE A 20 10.40 -1.65 7.98
C PHE A 20 9.35 -0.66 7.47
N ARG A 21 9.27 0.54 8.06
CA ARG A 21 8.42 1.64 7.58
C ARG A 21 8.79 2.12 6.17
N PHE A 22 10.04 1.94 5.76
CA PHE A 22 10.54 2.28 4.43
C PHE A 22 10.65 1.07 3.50
N ALA A 23 10.25 -0.13 3.94
CA ALA A 23 10.33 -1.34 3.11
C ALA A 23 9.42 -1.26 1.87
N PHE A 24 8.31 -0.52 1.98
CA PHE A 24 7.36 -0.33 0.88
C PHE A 24 7.07 1.16 0.66
N PRO A 25 8.02 1.90 0.05
CA PRO A 25 7.82 3.30 -0.25
C PRO A 25 6.62 3.44 -1.21
N GLY A 26 5.66 4.31 -0.86
CA GLY A 26 4.48 4.54 -1.68
C GLY A 26 3.37 3.50 -1.58
N PHE A 27 3.49 2.46 -0.73
CA PHE A 27 2.41 1.47 -0.54
C PHE A 27 1.08 2.11 -0.13
N GLY A 28 1.11 3.08 0.79
CA GLY A 28 -0.09 3.81 1.19
C GLY A 28 -0.75 4.57 0.04
N LEU A 29 0.05 5.18 -0.85
CA LEU A 29 -0.46 5.87 -2.04
C LEU A 29 -1.02 4.87 -3.06
N GLY A 30 -0.33 3.74 -3.25
CA GLY A 30 -0.79 2.67 -4.14
C GLY A 30 -2.13 2.08 -3.69
N VAL A 31 -2.26 1.75 -2.40
CA VAL A 31 -3.53 1.28 -1.82
C VAL A 31 -4.62 2.34 -1.96
N GLY A 32 -4.31 3.61 -1.71
CA GLY A 32 -5.26 4.70 -1.85
C GLY A 32 -5.80 4.84 -3.28
N LEU A 33 -4.92 4.89 -4.28
CA LEU A 33 -5.32 4.97 -5.69
C LEU A 33 -6.11 3.73 -6.13
N PHE A 34 -5.70 2.55 -5.70
CA PHE A 34 -6.38 1.31 -6.02
C PHE A 34 -7.81 1.28 -5.47
N LEU A 35 -8.03 1.72 -4.23
CA LEU A 35 -9.38 1.78 -3.65
C LEU A 35 -10.29 2.78 -4.39
N VAL A 36 -9.75 3.94 -4.79
CA VAL A 36 -10.50 4.91 -5.61
C VAL A 36 -10.90 4.30 -6.94
N TYR A 37 -9.98 3.58 -7.60
CA TYR A 37 -10.26 2.90 -8.86
C TYR A 37 -11.37 1.85 -8.70
N VAL A 38 -11.28 0.97 -7.70
CA VAL A 38 -12.31 -0.06 -7.46
C VAL A 38 -13.67 0.56 -7.16
N ALA A 39 -13.72 1.61 -6.34
CA ALA A 39 -14.98 2.30 -6.04
C ALA A 39 -15.59 2.93 -7.31
N TYR A 40 -14.75 3.53 -8.16
CA TYR A 40 -15.19 4.07 -9.45
C TYR A 40 -15.76 3.00 -10.37
N ASP A 41 -15.04 1.89 -10.52
CA ASP A 41 -15.42 0.78 -11.40
C ASP A 41 -16.76 0.17 -10.96
N GLN A 42 -16.94 -0.06 -9.66
CA GLN A 42 -18.19 -0.59 -9.11
C GLN A 42 -19.38 0.37 -9.30
N ILE A 43 -19.16 1.69 -9.25
CA ILE A 43 -20.21 2.68 -9.54
C ILE A 43 -20.53 2.69 -11.04
N ALA A 44 -19.52 2.68 -11.90
CA ALA A 44 -19.68 2.67 -13.34
C ALA A 44 -20.47 1.44 -13.79
N GLU A 45 -20.08 0.23 -13.38
CA GLU A 45 -20.79 -1.01 -13.73
C GLU A 45 -22.26 -0.99 -13.30
N ARG A 46 -22.54 -0.57 -12.07
CA ARG A 46 -23.92 -0.45 -11.55
C ARG A 46 -24.74 0.56 -12.35
N THR A 47 -24.11 1.63 -12.79
CA THR A 47 -24.74 2.68 -13.60
C THR A 47 -25.05 2.16 -14.99
N HIS A 48 -24.08 1.52 -15.66
CA HIS A 48 -24.27 0.88 -16.96
C HIS A 48 -25.34 -0.23 -16.92
N ALA A 49 -25.35 -1.08 -15.89
CA ALA A 49 -26.36 -2.12 -15.72
C ALA A 49 -27.78 -1.56 -15.53
N ARG A 50 -27.94 -0.47 -14.75
CA ARG A 50 -29.24 0.18 -14.53
C ARG A 50 -29.79 0.88 -15.77
N PHE A 51 -28.91 1.43 -16.62
CA PHE A 51 -29.33 2.07 -17.86
C PHE A 51 -29.53 1.09 -19.02
N GLY A 52 -28.83 -0.04 -19.03
CA GLY A 52 -29.02 -1.12 -20.01
C GLY A 52 -30.30 -1.93 -19.83
N SER A 53 -30.80 -2.06 -18.58
CA SER A 53 -31.99 -2.85 -18.28
C SER A 53 -33.32 -2.17 -18.67
N LYS A 54 -33.33 -0.88 -19.05
CA LYS A 54 -34.56 -0.13 -19.41
C LYS A 54 -34.96 -0.23 -20.90
N LYS A 55 -34.38 -1.12 -21.69
CA LYS A 55 -34.63 -1.22 -23.14
C LYS A 55 -35.19 -2.56 -23.65
N HIS A 56 -35.69 -3.45 -22.79
CA HIS A 56 -36.39 -4.66 -23.27
C HIS A 56 -37.76 -4.81 -22.59
N HIS A 57 -38.80 -4.64 -23.42
CA HIS A 57 -40.25 -4.80 -23.23
C HIS A 57 -41.01 -3.74 -22.40
#